data_AF-A0A654GA09-F1
#
_entry.id   AF-A0A654GA09-F1
#
_cell.length_a   1.000
_cell.length_b   1.000
_cell.length_c   1.000
_cell.angle_alpha   90.00
_cell.angle_beta   90.00
_cell.angle_gamma   90.00
#
_symmetry.space_group_name_H-M   'P 1'
#
loop_
_entity.id
_entity.type
_entity.pdbx_description
1 polymer ?
#
loop_
_entity_poly.entity_id
_entity_poly.type
_entity_poly.pdbx_seq_one_letter_code
_entity_poly.pdbx_strand_id
1 'polypeptide(L)'
;MVTEAMKAKAEVYHGDKTCREKFGSLLSEIGLPNRLLSNKEIKECGYVKDTGFVWLKHKEKKKEDQKRRYQDLLRFDNVVVCFEDEVTAYFEPNRIKKLTGVKAKEFMVWISLGEIQVNRSSGLITFKTEVGLLSKSLPLSVFEDVHGDDHDLKEKPKKELKLNKTKIYLY
;
A
#
# COMPACT_ATOMS: atom_id res chain seq x y z
N MET A 1 -14.56 -3.76 -9.63
CA MET A 1 -15.16 -5.10 -9.54
C MET A 1 -14.42 -6.06 -10.45
N VAL A 2 -13.75 -7.02 -9.84
CA VAL A 2 -13.05 -8.11 -10.54
C VAL A 2 -14.07 -9.07 -11.13
N THR A 3 -13.98 -9.37 -12.43
CA THR A 3 -14.93 -10.25 -13.14
C THR A 3 -14.48 -11.71 -13.13
N GLU A 4 -15.41 -12.66 -13.30
CA GLU A 4 -15.08 -14.10 -13.36
C GLU A 4 -14.13 -14.45 -14.51
N ALA A 5 -14.25 -13.76 -15.65
CA ALA A 5 -13.33 -13.94 -16.78
C ALA A 5 -11.88 -13.55 -16.44
N MET A 6 -11.70 -12.53 -15.58
CA MET A 6 -10.37 -12.16 -15.09
C MET A 6 -9.84 -13.21 -14.11
N LYS A 7 -10.71 -13.77 -13.26
CA LYS A 7 -10.33 -14.85 -12.32
C LYS A 7 -9.92 -16.13 -13.04
N ALA A 8 -10.57 -16.47 -14.15
CA ALA A 8 -10.25 -17.68 -14.92
C ALA A 8 -8.84 -17.69 -15.52
N LYS A 9 -8.23 -16.52 -15.73
CA LYS A 9 -6.86 -16.36 -16.25
C LYS A 9 -5.85 -15.97 -15.18
N ALA A 10 -6.29 -15.88 -13.93
CA ALA A 10 -5.49 -15.42 -12.82
C ALA A 10 -5.06 -16.59 -11.94
N GLU A 11 -3.90 -16.44 -11.34
CA GLU A 11 -3.54 -17.20 -10.15
C GLU A 11 -4.27 -16.56 -8.96
N VAL A 12 -5.29 -17.25 -8.46
CA VAL A 12 -6.08 -16.81 -7.31
C VAL A 12 -5.67 -17.58 -6.07
N TYR A 13 -5.33 -16.84 -5.02
CA TYR A 13 -4.95 -17.38 -3.72
C TYR A 13 -5.96 -16.94 -2.66
N HIS A 14 -6.12 -17.77 -1.63
CA HIS A 14 -7.05 -17.52 -0.54
C HIS A 14 -6.34 -17.61 0.81
N GLY A 15 -6.81 -16.81 1.77
CA GLY A 15 -6.29 -16.79 3.13
C GLY A 15 -5.15 -15.78 3.34
N ASP A 16 -5.15 -15.15 4.51
CA ASP A 16 -4.32 -13.97 4.78
C ASP A 16 -2.82 -14.23 4.61
N LYS A 17 -2.30 -15.30 5.24
CA LYS A 17 -0.89 -15.66 5.17
C LYS A 17 -0.40 -15.86 3.74
N THR A 18 -1.06 -16.75 2.99
CA THR A 18 -0.68 -17.06 1.60
C THR A 18 -0.80 -15.83 0.70
N CYS A 19 -1.86 -15.02 0.89
CA CYS A 19 -2.04 -13.80 0.10
C CYS A 19 -0.94 -12.77 0.37
N ARG A 20 -0.56 -12.57 1.65
CA ARG A 20 0.54 -11.66 2.04
C ARG A 20 1.88 -12.10 1.47
N GLU A 21 2.20 -13.38 1.61
CA GLU A 21 3.44 -13.96 1.08
C GLU A 21 3.52 -13.76 -0.43
N LYS A 22 2.46 -14.15 -1.17
CA LYS A 22 2.42 -14.02 -2.63
C LYS A 22 2.47 -12.57 -3.10
N PHE A 23 1.70 -11.69 -2.48
CA PHE A 23 1.70 -10.27 -2.87
C PHE A 23 3.03 -9.60 -2.52
N GLY A 24 3.66 -9.95 -1.39
CA GLY A 24 5.00 -9.50 -1.05
C GLY A 24 6.03 -9.94 -2.08
N SER A 25 5.99 -11.21 -2.52
CA SER A 25 6.85 -11.69 -3.61
C SER A 25 6.63 -10.89 -4.90
N LEU A 26 5.37 -10.66 -5.30
CA LEU A 26 5.05 -9.88 -6.50
C LEU A 26 5.56 -8.43 -6.42
N LEU A 27 5.41 -7.76 -5.27
CA LEU A 27 5.96 -6.42 -5.05
C LEU A 27 7.49 -6.40 -5.18
N SER A 28 8.16 -7.38 -4.57
CA SER A 28 9.61 -7.52 -4.65
C SER A 28 10.08 -7.79 -6.08
N GLU A 29 9.37 -8.62 -6.84
CA GLU A 29 9.66 -8.92 -8.25
C GLU A 29 9.61 -7.67 -9.13
N ILE A 30 8.65 -6.76 -8.87
CA ILE A 30 8.57 -5.48 -9.58
C ILE A 30 9.44 -4.38 -8.95
N GLY A 31 10.24 -4.68 -7.93
CA GLY A 31 11.14 -3.71 -7.31
C GLY A 31 10.45 -2.68 -6.40
N LEU A 32 9.27 -2.98 -5.87
CA LEU A 32 8.60 -2.20 -4.83
C LEU A 32 8.83 -2.77 -3.43
N PRO A 33 8.84 -1.92 -2.39
CA PRO A 33 9.00 -2.36 -1.02
C PRO A 33 7.76 -3.11 -0.48
N ASN A 34 8.00 -4.16 0.30
CA ASN A 34 6.95 -5.01 0.88
C ASN A 34 6.12 -4.31 1.98
N ARG A 35 6.65 -3.23 2.56
CA ARG A 35 6.01 -2.43 3.61
C ARG A 35 4.73 -1.71 3.16
N LEU A 36 4.37 -1.79 1.88
CA LEU A 36 3.12 -1.24 1.33
C LEU A 36 1.88 -2.09 1.63
N LEU A 37 2.04 -3.25 2.28
CA LEU A 37 0.96 -4.17 2.59
C LEU A 37 0.05 -3.70 3.74
N SER A 38 -1.24 -3.97 3.61
CA SER A 38 -2.29 -3.63 4.57
C SER A 38 -2.23 -4.49 5.85
N ASN A 39 -2.60 -3.91 7.00
CA ASN A 39 -2.81 -4.66 8.25
C ASN A 39 -4.16 -5.40 8.30
N LYS A 40 -5.01 -5.24 7.27
CA LYS A 40 -6.30 -5.93 7.20
C LYS A 40 -6.13 -7.38 6.78
N GLU A 41 -6.99 -8.23 7.32
CA GLU A 41 -7.05 -9.64 6.94
C GLU A 41 -7.48 -9.79 5.47
N ILE A 42 -6.61 -10.37 4.65
CA ILE A 42 -6.83 -10.60 3.23
C ILE A 42 -7.59 -11.92 3.07
N LYS A 43 -8.72 -11.86 2.37
CA LYS A 43 -9.55 -13.03 2.05
C LYS A 43 -9.05 -13.73 0.79
N GLU A 44 -8.74 -12.94 -0.22
CA GLU A 44 -8.41 -13.38 -1.56
C GLU A 44 -7.42 -12.39 -2.18
N CYS A 45 -6.41 -12.91 -2.87
CA CYS A 45 -5.61 -12.13 -3.80
C CYS A 45 -5.60 -12.84 -5.15
N GLY A 46 -5.44 -12.08 -6.22
CA GLY A 46 -5.29 -12.66 -7.54
C GLY A 46 -4.36 -11.86 -8.41
N TYR A 47 -3.67 -12.56 -9.30
CA TYR A 47 -2.69 -11.99 -10.21
C TYR A 47 -2.81 -12.60 -11.60
N VAL A 48 -2.92 -11.74 -12.61
CA VAL A 48 -2.94 -12.13 -14.02
C VAL A 48 -1.58 -11.83 -14.62
N LYS A 49 -0.73 -12.86 -14.73
CA LYS A 49 0.65 -12.73 -15.22
C LYS A 49 0.76 -12.07 -16.60
N ASP A 50 -0.19 -12.34 -17.49
CA ASP A 50 -0.21 -11.80 -18.85
C ASP A 50 -0.37 -10.28 -18.91
N THR A 51 -1.09 -9.69 -17.95
CA THR A 51 -1.44 -8.26 -17.96
C THR A 51 -0.81 -7.47 -16.83
N GLY A 52 -0.22 -8.16 -15.85
CA GLY A 52 0.22 -7.57 -14.59
C GLY A 52 -0.94 -7.12 -13.68
N PHE A 53 -2.19 -7.45 -14.02
CA PHE A 53 -3.34 -7.06 -13.20
C PHE A 53 -3.35 -7.82 -11.87
N VAL A 54 -3.54 -7.09 -10.78
CA VAL A 54 -3.61 -7.64 -9.43
C VAL A 54 -4.81 -7.12 -8.68
N TRP A 55 -5.37 -7.94 -7.81
CA TRP A 55 -6.36 -7.49 -6.83
C TRP A 55 -6.15 -8.10 -5.46
N LEU A 56 -6.60 -7.37 -4.45
CA LEU A 56 -6.69 -7.80 -3.07
C LEU A 56 -8.11 -7.57 -2.57
N LYS A 57 -8.71 -8.60 -1.99
CA LYS A 57 -10.00 -8.52 -1.33
C LYS A 57 -9.84 -8.78 0.15
N HIS A 58 -10.19 -7.80 0.97
CA HIS A 58 -10.14 -7.92 2.42
C HIS A 58 -11.40 -8.64 2.93
N LYS A 59 -11.32 -9.26 4.11
CA LYS A 59 -12.51 -9.79 4.78
C LYS A 59 -13.41 -8.64 5.20
N GLU A 60 -14.72 -8.78 4.95
CA GLU A 60 -15.72 -7.86 5.48
C GLU A 60 -15.73 -7.96 7.01
N LYS A 61 -15.49 -6.82 7.67
CA LYS A 61 -15.68 -6.72 9.13
C LYS A 61 -17.16 -6.48 9.43
N LYS A 62 -17.67 -7.12 10.50
CA LYS A 62 -19.04 -6.89 10.99
C LYS A 62 -19.24 -5.41 11.36
N LYS A 63 -20.47 -4.90 11.30
CA LYS A 63 -20.78 -3.47 11.51
C LYS A 63 -20.26 -2.90 12.83
N GLU A 64 -20.20 -3.69 13.90
CA GLU A 64 -19.62 -3.29 15.20
C GLU A 64 -18.10 -3.03 15.15
N ASP A 65 -17.38 -3.67 14.24
CA ASP A 65 -15.94 -3.49 14.04
C ASP A 65 -15.60 -2.38 13.05
N GLN A 66 -16.58 -1.72 12.42
CA GLN A 66 -16.32 -0.61 11.51
C GLN A 66 -15.63 0.59 12.20
N LYS A 67 -15.81 0.73 13.52
CA LYS A 67 -15.06 1.72 14.32
C LYS A 67 -13.55 1.42 14.34
N ARG A 68 -13.15 0.15 14.19
CA ARG A 68 -11.74 -0.29 14.04
C ARG A 68 -11.20 -0.15 12.61
N ARG A 69 -12.02 0.22 11.62
CA ARG A 69 -11.53 0.50 10.25
C ARG A 69 -10.51 1.64 10.22
N TYR A 70 -10.55 2.52 11.21
CA TYR A 70 -9.57 3.58 11.46
C TYR A 70 -8.37 3.15 12.34
N GLN A 71 -8.40 1.95 12.93
CA GLN A 71 -7.28 1.39 13.69
C GLN A 71 -6.30 0.62 12.77
N ASP A 72 -6.78 0.08 11.65
CA ASP A 72 -5.94 -0.61 10.66
C ASP A 72 -5.21 0.33 9.69
N LEU A 73 -4.99 1.59 10.08
CA LEU A 73 -4.36 2.58 9.23
C LEU A 73 -2.84 2.45 9.29
N LEU A 74 -2.18 2.35 8.13
CA LEU A 74 -0.74 2.53 8.08
C LEU A 74 -0.42 4.00 8.29
N ARG A 75 0.42 4.30 9.29
CA ARG A 75 0.90 5.65 9.55
C ARG A 75 2.33 5.80 9.05
N PHE A 76 2.51 6.73 8.12
CA PHE A 76 3.81 7.17 7.64
C PHE A 76 3.93 8.65 7.96
N ASP A 77 4.64 8.98 9.05
CA ASP A 77 4.74 10.36 9.54
C ASP A 77 3.32 10.99 9.75
N ASN A 78 2.98 12.04 9.02
CA ASN A 78 1.67 12.71 9.08
C ASN A 78 0.64 12.16 8.06
N VAL A 79 1.00 11.10 7.34
CA VAL A 79 0.16 10.45 6.34
C VAL A 79 -0.44 9.18 6.91
N VAL A 80 -1.74 9.02 6.69
CA VAL A 80 -2.54 7.90 7.19
C VAL A 80 -3.12 7.17 5.98
N VAL A 81 -2.75 5.92 5.76
CA VAL A 81 -3.19 5.13 4.61
C VAL A 81 -4.31 4.17 5.01
N CYS A 82 -5.40 4.18 4.25
CA CYS A 82 -6.56 3.31 4.40
C CYS A 82 -6.76 2.49 3.12
N PHE A 83 -6.98 1.20 3.30
CA PHE A 83 -7.34 0.28 2.21
C PHE A 83 -8.84 0.00 2.24
N GLU A 84 -9.48 -0.01 1.08
CA GLU A 84 -10.88 -0.41 0.92
C GLU A 84 -11.01 -1.94 0.87
N ASP A 85 -12.24 -2.44 0.73
CA ASP A 85 -12.50 -3.88 0.80
C ASP A 85 -12.03 -4.60 -0.49
N GLU A 86 -11.98 -3.89 -1.61
CA GLU A 86 -11.41 -4.34 -2.87
C GLU A 86 -10.36 -3.31 -3.34
N VAL A 87 -9.13 -3.78 -3.49
CA VAL A 87 -8.00 -3.01 -4.03
C VAL A 87 -7.62 -3.62 -5.36
N THR A 88 -7.44 -2.82 -6.40
CA THR A 88 -7.00 -3.30 -7.72
C THR A 88 -5.89 -2.44 -8.26
N ALA A 89 -4.99 -3.03 -9.05
CA ALA A 89 -3.93 -2.30 -9.71
C ALA A 89 -3.31 -3.09 -10.88
N TYR A 90 -2.43 -2.42 -11.62
CA TYR A 90 -1.57 -3.05 -12.63
C TYR A 90 -0.11 -2.89 -12.21
N PHE A 91 0.62 -4.00 -12.19
CA PHE A 91 2.01 -4.09 -11.81
C PHE A 91 2.91 -3.98 -13.04
N GLU A 92 3.85 -3.04 -12.97
CA GLU A 92 4.90 -2.81 -13.95
C GLU A 92 6.25 -2.72 -13.23
N PRO A 93 7.39 -2.91 -13.93
CA PRO A 93 8.70 -2.74 -13.32
C PRO A 93 8.85 -1.37 -12.64
N ASN A 94 9.10 -1.38 -11.34
CA ASN A 94 9.20 -0.24 -10.42
C ASN A 94 7.96 0.66 -10.37
N ARG A 95 6.78 0.19 -10.80
CA ARG A 95 5.58 1.02 -10.87
C ARG A 95 4.28 0.23 -10.67
N ILE A 96 3.35 0.85 -9.95
CA ILE A 96 1.96 0.40 -9.85
C ILE A 96 1.09 1.45 -10.52
N LYS A 97 0.24 1.04 -11.48
CA LYS A 97 -0.70 1.91 -12.21
C LYS A 97 -2.15 1.58 -11.91
N LYS A 98 -3.02 2.57 -12.12
CA LYS A 98 -4.48 2.48 -11.94
C LYS A 98 -4.84 1.82 -10.60
N LEU A 99 -4.13 2.23 -9.55
CA LEU A 99 -4.38 1.79 -8.20
C LEU A 99 -5.77 2.30 -7.78
N THR A 100 -6.60 1.40 -7.28
CA THR A 100 -7.92 1.73 -6.73
C THR A 100 -8.07 1.14 -5.34
N GLY A 101 -8.94 1.72 -4.51
CA GLY A 101 -9.18 1.22 -3.17
C GLY A 101 -8.08 1.53 -2.16
N VAL A 102 -7.18 2.47 -2.46
CA VAL A 102 -6.18 2.98 -1.52
C VAL A 102 -6.35 4.47 -1.37
N LYS A 103 -6.55 4.93 -0.13
CA LYS A 103 -6.71 6.34 0.22
C LYS A 103 -5.65 6.76 1.22
N ALA A 104 -5.01 7.89 0.97
CA ALA A 104 -4.11 8.52 1.92
C ALA A 104 -4.78 9.77 2.51
N LYS A 105 -4.69 9.95 3.82
CA LYS A 105 -5.06 11.17 4.52
C LYS A 105 -3.80 11.89 4.94
N GLU A 106 -3.67 13.12 4.48
CA GLU A 106 -2.65 14.04 4.96
C GLU A 106 -3.35 15.23 5.61
N PHE A 107 -2.96 15.54 6.85
CA PHE A 107 -3.67 16.47 7.74
C PHE A 107 -5.16 16.13 7.90
N MET A 108 -6.04 16.72 7.07
CA MET A 108 -7.50 16.56 7.16
C MET A 108 -8.14 16.03 5.87
N VAL A 109 -7.42 15.95 4.75
CA VAL A 109 -7.99 15.62 3.43
C VAL A 109 -7.68 14.17 3.07
N TRP A 110 -8.72 13.39 2.73
CA TRP A 110 -8.58 12.05 2.15
C TRP A 110 -8.43 12.15 0.63
N ILE A 111 -7.43 11.45 0.10
CA ILE A 111 -7.07 11.48 -1.31
C ILE A 111 -6.87 10.05 -1.80
N SER A 112 -7.50 9.69 -2.92
CA SER A 112 -7.29 8.40 -3.57
C SER A 112 -5.95 8.37 -4.30
N LEU A 113 -5.17 7.32 -4.08
CA LEU A 113 -3.91 7.08 -4.78
C LEU A 113 -4.19 6.28 -6.05
N GLY A 114 -3.66 6.76 -7.18
CA GLY A 114 -3.81 6.10 -8.49
C GLY A 114 -2.54 5.49 -9.03
N GLU A 115 -1.38 5.92 -8.55
CA GLU A 115 -0.10 5.43 -9.03
C GLU A 115 0.98 5.50 -7.95
N ILE A 116 1.87 4.50 -7.96
CA ILE A 116 3.07 4.45 -7.12
C ILE A 116 4.24 4.17 -8.05
N GLN A 117 5.32 4.92 -7.93
CA GLN A 117 6.51 4.74 -8.75
C GLN A 117 7.77 4.80 -7.89
N VAL A 118 8.65 3.82 -8.05
CA VAL A 118 9.98 3.81 -7.43
C VAL A 118 10.99 4.26 -8.47
N ASN A 119 11.80 5.25 -8.10
CA ASN A 119 12.98 5.65 -8.86
C ASN A 119 14.22 5.30 -8.03
N ARG A 120 14.89 4.22 -8.44
CA ARG A 120 16.09 3.72 -7.78
C ARG A 120 17.29 4.65 -7.96
N SER A 121 17.40 5.33 -9.10
CA SER A 121 18.48 6.29 -9.37
C SER A 121 18.42 7.50 -8.45
N SER A 122 17.22 7.99 -8.13
CA SER A 122 17.04 9.08 -7.17
C SER A 122 16.84 8.60 -5.73
N GLY A 123 16.67 7.30 -5.50
CA GLY A 123 16.34 6.75 -4.18
C GLY A 123 14.98 7.23 -3.63
N LEU A 124 14.00 7.49 -4.50
CA LEU A 124 12.69 8.03 -4.13
C LEU A 124 11.55 7.10 -4.52
N ILE A 125 10.50 7.07 -3.70
CA ILE A 125 9.19 6.53 -4.05
C ILE A 125 8.19 7.67 -4.18
N THR A 126 7.41 7.67 -5.25
CA THR A 126 6.46 8.73 -5.59
C THR A 126 5.05 8.17 -5.62
N PHE A 127 4.16 8.80 -4.88
CA PHE A 127 2.73 8.50 -4.85
C PHE A 127 2.00 9.59 -5.63
N LYS A 128 1.13 9.20 -6.56
CA LYS A 128 0.29 10.14 -7.32
C LYS A 128 -1.17 9.85 -7.07
N THR A 129 -1.96 10.91 -7.09
CA THR A 129 -3.41 10.81 -6.93
C THR A 129 -4.07 10.25 -8.17
N GLU A 130 -5.24 9.64 -8.00
CA GLU A 130 -6.02 9.03 -9.10
C GLU A 130 -6.36 10.02 -10.21
N VAL A 131 -6.51 11.29 -9.86
CA VAL A 131 -6.79 12.40 -10.77
C VAL A 131 -5.52 13.10 -11.30
N GLY A 132 -4.32 12.62 -10.93
CA GLY A 132 -3.04 13.11 -11.44
C GLY A 132 -2.63 14.54 -11.00
N LEU A 133 -3.46 15.21 -10.20
CA LEU A 133 -3.26 16.61 -9.79
C LEU A 133 -2.16 16.79 -8.74
N LEU A 134 -1.96 15.80 -7.88
CA LEU A 134 -1.01 15.88 -6.77
C LEU A 134 -0.09 14.68 -6.78
N SER A 135 1.18 14.92 -6.46
CA SER A 135 2.17 13.86 -6.27
C SER A 135 3.04 14.17 -5.07
N LYS A 136 3.41 13.13 -4.32
CA LYS A 136 4.31 13.24 -3.19
C LYS A 136 5.42 12.21 -3.31
N SER A 137 6.67 12.68 -3.24
CA SER A 137 7.84 11.81 -3.23
C SER A 137 8.43 11.73 -1.82
N LEU A 138 8.83 10.53 -1.42
CA LEU A 138 9.46 10.23 -0.14
C LEU A 138 10.73 9.41 -0.37
N PRO A 139 11.72 9.47 0.53
CA PRO A 139 12.89 8.61 0.46
C PRO A 139 12.49 7.14 0.45
N LEU A 140 13.01 6.37 -0.50
CA LEU A 140 12.72 4.94 -0.65
C LEU A 140 13.15 4.15 0.59
N SER A 141 14.22 4.60 1.26
CA SER A 141 14.73 4.02 2.52
C SER A 141 13.73 4.00 3.68
N VAL A 142 12.67 4.84 3.64
CA VAL A 142 11.59 4.78 4.64
C VAL A 142 10.74 3.52 4.48
N PHE A 143 10.74 2.93 3.28
CA PHE A 143 9.90 1.81 2.91
C PHE A 143 10.68 0.51 2.76
N GLU A 144 12.00 0.60 2.61
CA GLU A 144 12.91 -0.54 2.65
C GLU A 144 13.26 -0.84 4.11
N ASP A 145 12.76 -1.95 4.64
CA ASP A 145 13.06 -2.35 6.02
C ASP A 145 14.58 -2.52 6.18
N VAL A 146 15.16 -1.83 7.17
CA VAL A 146 16.47 -2.17 7.71
C VAL A 146 16.29 -3.51 8.44
N HIS A 147 16.75 -4.60 7.79
CA HIS A 147 16.88 -5.97 8.29
C HIS A 147 16.20 -6.31 9.63
N GLY A 148 15.14 -7.13 9.53
CA GLY A 148 14.84 -8.27 10.40
C GLY A 148 14.79 -8.05 11.91
N ASP A 149 13.58 -7.96 12.46
CA ASP A 149 13.23 -8.69 13.68
C ASP A 149 11.70 -8.81 13.78
N ASP A 150 11.24 -10.05 13.80
CA ASP A 150 9.89 -10.43 14.21
C ASP A 150 9.75 -10.08 15.69
N HIS A 151 9.00 -9.02 16.03
CA HIS A 151 8.51 -8.83 17.38
C HIS A 151 7.24 -7.98 17.39
N ASP A 152 6.13 -8.70 17.57
CA ASP A 152 5.15 -8.49 18.64
C ASP A 152 4.74 -7.03 18.93
N LEU A 153 3.44 -6.78 18.77
CA LEU A 153 2.74 -5.56 19.18
C LEU A 153 3.02 -5.25 20.66
N LYS A 154 4.07 -4.47 20.93
CA LYS A 154 4.23 -3.73 22.18
C LYS A 154 4.56 -2.29 21.87
N GLU A 155 3.60 -1.42 22.20
CA GLU A 155 3.84 0.01 22.38
C GLU A 155 5.15 0.23 23.15
N LYS A 156 6.11 0.92 22.53
CA LYS A 156 7.26 1.51 23.22
C LYS A 156 7.56 2.90 22.64
N PRO A 157 8.12 3.80 23.48
CA PRO A 157 7.71 5.20 23.55
C PRO A 157 8.31 6.07 22.44
N LYS A 158 7.63 7.20 22.17
CA LYS A 158 8.07 8.29 21.29
C LYS A 158 9.55 8.59 21.50
N LYS A 159 10.39 8.21 20.54
CA LYS A 159 11.64 8.93 20.28
C LYS A 159 11.29 10.06 19.33
N GLU A 160 11.36 11.29 19.83
CA GLU A 160 11.37 12.48 19.00
C GLU A 160 12.49 12.35 17.96
N LEU A 161 12.11 12.02 16.73
CA LEU A 161 12.98 12.22 15.60
C LEU A 161 13.08 13.73 15.43
N LYS A 162 14.23 14.32 15.81
CA LYS A 162 14.54 15.71 15.49
C LYS A 162 14.68 15.84 13.97
N LEU A 163 13.54 15.98 13.30
CA LEU A 163 13.50 16.30 11.89
C LEU A 163 13.95 17.76 11.75
N ASN A 164 15.15 17.93 11.21
CA ASN A 164 15.70 19.23 10.89
C ASN A 164 14.67 19.97 10.01
N LYS A 165 14.14 21.08 10.54
CA LYS A 165 13.09 21.89 9.90
C LYS A 165 13.66 22.60 8.67
N THR A 166 13.80 21.91 7.55
CA THR A 166 13.90 22.58 6.26
C THR A 166 12.46 22.87 5.80
N LYS A 167 12.03 24.11 6.05
CA LYS A 167 10.80 24.69 5.49
C LYS A 167 10.77 24.41 3.98
N ILE A 168 9.80 23.63 3.52
CA ILE A 168 9.43 23.59 2.11
C ILE A 168 8.21 24.50 1.98
N TYR A 169 8.44 25.70 1.46
CA TYR A 169 7.36 26.59 1.03
C TYR A 169 6.71 25.96 -0.20
N LEU A 170 5.39 25.79 -0.17
CA LEU A 170 4.58 25.65 -1.38
C LEU A 170 3.88 27.00 -1.54
N TYR A 171 4.10 27.62 -2.71
CA TYR A 171 3.53 28.92 -3.08
C TYR A 171 1.99 28.91 -3.06
#